data_AF-A0A950KUC8-F1
#
_entry.id   AF-A0A950KUC8-F1
#
_cell.length_a   1.000
_cell.length_b   1.000
_cell.length_c   1.000
_cell.angle_alpha   90.00
_cell.angle_beta   90.00
_cell.angle_gamma   90.00
#
_symmetry.space_group_name_H-M   'P 1'
#
loop_
_entity.id
_entity.type
_entity.pdbx_description
1 polymer ?
#
loop_
_entity_poly.entity_id
_entity_poly.type
_entity_poly.pdbx_seq_one_letter_code
_entity_poly.pdbx_strand_id
1 'polypeptide(L)'
;LAVYTVGVITCQPTRKAAEDYYHYCILEQADWQAVDNILALRNITPESHSREEFQKLRIHQANGLGGLPLVGDADFIAAELANLSAAGFDGIAVSLVNYADELPYFAAEVLPRLSRLGLREKRC
;
A
#
# COMPACT_ATOMS: atom_id res chain seq x y z
N LEU A 1 0.56 6.26 24.19
CA LEU A 1 -0.02 5.15 23.40
C LEU A 1 0.65 5.21 22.05
N ALA A 2 1.18 4.09 21.56
CA ALA A 2 1.81 4.05 20.24
C ALA A 2 0.75 4.05 19.13
N VAL A 3 1.00 4.77 18.03
CA VAL A 3 0.09 4.97 16.90
C VAL A 3 0.61 4.21 15.68
N TYR A 4 -0.25 3.35 15.12
CA TYR A 4 0.11 2.49 14.00
C TYR A 4 -0.84 2.69 12.82
N THR A 5 -0.33 2.44 11.62
CA THR A 5 -1.11 2.45 10.38
C THR A 5 -0.85 1.19 9.53
N VAL A 6 -1.61 1.02 8.46
CA VAL A 6 -1.46 -0.06 7.49
C VAL A 6 -1.11 0.54 6.13
N GLY A 7 -0.03 0.04 5.52
CA GLY A 7 0.37 0.38 4.16
C GLY A 7 0.28 -0.83 3.25
N VAL A 8 -0.19 -0.61 2.03
CA VAL A 8 -0.17 -1.60 0.95
C VAL A 8 0.89 -1.16 -0.04
N ILE A 9 2.01 -1.87 -0.03
CA ILE A 9 3.22 -1.49 -0.75
C ILE A 9 3.31 -2.28 -2.04
N THR A 10 3.50 -1.57 -3.15
CA THR A 10 3.94 -2.13 -4.43
C THR A 10 5.30 -1.51 -4.75
N CYS A 11 6.37 -2.25 -4.46
CA CYS A 11 7.75 -1.77 -4.61
C CYS A 11 8.43 -2.52 -5.76
N GLN A 12 8.92 -1.79 -6.75
CA GLN A 12 9.63 -2.35 -7.90
C GLN A 12 10.92 -1.58 -8.21
N PRO A 13 11.84 -2.09 -9.04
CA PRO A 13 13.09 -1.40 -9.40
C PRO A 13 12.93 0.00 -10.00
N THR A 14 11.76 0.31 -10.58
CA THR A 14 11.45 1.65 -11.10
C THR A 14 10.02 2.02 -10.75
N ARG A 15 9.74 3.33 -10.65
CA ARG A 15 8.38 3.87 -10.50
C ARG A 15 7.41 3.27 -11.53
N LYS A 16 7.79 3.28 -12.81
CA LYS A 16 6.95 2.77 -13.89
C LYS A 16 6.62 1.29 -13.70
N ALA A 17 7.61 0.46 -13.35
CA ALA A 17 7.35 -0.96 -13.10
C ALA A 17 6.39 -1.18 -11.92
N ALA A 18 6.48 -0.36 -10.87
CA ALA A 18 5.54 -0.43 -9.75
C ALA A 18 4.12 -0.04 -10.16
N GLU A 19 3.97 1.04 -10.93
CA GLU A 19 2.68 1.50 -11.45
C GLU A 19 2.05 0.48 -12.39
N ASP A 20 2.83 -0.07 -13.34
CA ASP A 20 2.36 -1.08 -14.28
C ASP A 20 1.94 -2.36 -13.53
N TYR A 21 2.71 -2.80 -12.53
CA TYR A 21 2.37 -3.97 -11.72
C TYR A 21 1.16 -3.74 -10.81
N TYR A 22 1.04 -2.55 -10.22
CA TYR A 22 -0.15 -2.14 -9.46
C TYR A 22 -1.40 -2.14 -10.35
N HIS A 23 -1.32 -1.56 -11.55
CA HIS A 23 -2.44 -1.52 -12.49
C HIS A 23 -2.89 -2.94 -12.86
N TYR A 24 -1.93 -3.80 -13.20
CA TYR A 24 -2.23 -5.19 -13.50
C TYR A 24 -2.91 -5.91 -12.32
N CYS A 25 -2.32 -5.88 -11.13
CA CYS A 25 -2.83 -6.67 -10.00
C CYS A 25 -4.12 -6.12 -9.40
N ILE A 26 -4.21 -4.80 -9.21
CA ILE A 26 -5.26 -4.16 -8.41
C ILE A 26 -6.40 -3.62 -9.28
N LEU A 27 -6.15 -3.31 -10.54
CA LEU A 27 -7.18 -2.77 -11.44
C LEU A 27 -7.67 -3.80 -12.45
N GLU A 28 -6.78 -4.53 -13.10
CA GLU A 28 -7.16 -5.51 -14.13
C GLU A 28 -7.55 -6.87 -13.53
N GLN A 29 -6.78 -7.37 -12.55
CA GLN A 29 -6.96 -8.70 -11.96
C GLN A 29 -7.79 -8.71 -10.67
N ALA A 30 -8.29 -7.56 -10.21
CA ALA A 30 -9.12 -7.53 -9.03
C ALA A 30 -10.44 -8.28 -9.24
N ASP A 31 -10.84 -9.07 -8.24
CA ASP A 31 -12.18 -9.67 -8.20
C ASP A 31 -13.21 -8.58 -7.85
N TRP A 32 -13.64 -7.86 -8.89
CA TRP A 32 -14.59 -6.77 -8.76
C TRP A 32 -15.94 -7.20 -8.20
N GLN A 33 -16.36 -8.45 -8.46
CA GLN A 33 -17.60 -8.96 -7.91
C GLN A 33 -17.48 -9.14 -6.38
N ALA A 34 -16.38 -9.70 -5.90
CA ALA A 34 -16.12 -9.80 -4.46
C ALA A 34 -16.01 -8.41 -3.81
N VAL A 35 -15.31 -7.47 -4.44
CA VAL A 35 -15.21 -6.07 -3.97
C VAL A 35 -16.59 -5.43 -3.83
N ASP A 36 -17.43 -5.54 -4.86
CA ASP A 36 -18.79 -4.97 -4.84
C ASP A 36 -19.66 -5.61 -3.76
N ASN A 37 -19.57 -6.93 -3.58
CA ASN A 37 -20.28 -7.64 -2.52
C ASN A 37 -19.87 -7.14 -1.12
N ILE A 38 -18.57 -6.96 -0.88
CA ILE A 38 -18.06 -6.46 0.41
C ILE A 38 -18.54 -5.03 0.68
N LEU A 39 -18.52 -4.17 -0.34
CA LEU A 39 -19.00 -2.78 -0.21
C LEU A 39 -20.51 -2.72 0.02
N ALA A 40 -21.29 -3.54 -0.68
CA ALA A 40 -22.73 -3.63 -0.48
C ALA A 40 -23.09 -4.03 0.96
N LEU A 41 -22.35 -4.97 1.57
CA LEU A 41 -22.52 -5.33 2.99
C LEU A 41 -22.26 -4.15 3.96
N ARG A 42 -21.49 -3.14 3.52
CA ARG A 42 -21.23 -1.90 4.27
C ARG A 42 -22.17 -0.76 3.89
N ASN A 43 -23.21 -1.03 3.10
CA ASN A 43 -24.11 -0.03 2.55
C ASN A 43 -23.39 1.04 1.71
N ILE A 44 -22.28 0.66 1.06
CA ILE A 44 -21.55 1.48 0.09
C ILE A 44 -21.92 0.98 -1.29
N THR A 45 -22.79 1.72 -1.97
CA THR A 45 -23.36 1.36 -3.28
C THR A 45 -23.40 2.59 -4.20
N PRO A 46 -23.58 2.42 -5.53
CA PRO A 46 -23.75 3.53 -6.46
C PRO A 46 -24.94 4.45 -6.14
N GLU A 47 -25.94 3.96 -5.42
CA GLU A 47 -27.16 4.71 -5.05
C GLU A 47 -26.99 5.51 -3.76
N SER A 48 -26.06 5.08 -2.89
CA SER A 48 -25.79 5.74 -1.60
C SER A 48 -24.63 6.75 -1.66
N HIS A 49 -23.79 6.69 -2.69
CA HIS A 49 -22.60 7.54 -2.87
C HIS A 49 -22.56 8.14 -4.26
N SER A 50 -21.83 9.24 -4.44
CA SER A 50 -21.56 9.70 -5.80
C SER A 50 -20.75 8.65 -6.57
N ARG A 51 -20.89 8.63 -7.89
CA ARG A 51 -20.18 7.68 -8.75
C ARG A 51 -18.65 7.75 -8.54
N GLU A 52 -18.12 8.95 -8.34
CA GLU A 52 -16.70 9.17 -8.12
C GLU A 52 -16.23 8.61 -6.77
N GLU A 53 -16.97 8.88 -5.69
CA GLU A 53 -16.66 8.34 -4.36
C GLU A 53 -16.77 6.82 -4.34
N PHE A 54 -17.82 6.27 -4.95
CA PHE A 54 -17.99 4.82 -5.05
C PHE A 54 -16.81 4.18 -5.79
N GLN A 55 -16.36 4.74 -6.91
CA GLN A 55 -15.18 4.24 -7.62
C GLN A 55 -13.90 4.34 -6.78
N LYS A 56 -13.69 5.43 -6.05
CA LYS A 56 -12.54 5.58 -5.14
C LYS A 56 -12.55 4.51 -4.04
N LEU A 57 -13.71 4.30 -3.40
CA LEU A 57 -13.87 3.30 -2.35
C LEU A 57 -13.69 1.87 -2.89
N ARG A 58 -14.15 1.58 -4.10
CA ARG A 58 -13.90 0.30 -4.79
C ARG A 58 -12.42 0.05 -5.00
N ILE A 59 -11.69 1.03 -5.55
CA ILE A 59 -10.25 0.88 -5.79
C ILE A 59 -9.51 0.72 -4.46
N HIS A 60 -9.86 1.50 -3.42
CA HIS A 60 -9.29 1.33 -2.08
C HIS A 60 -9.58 -0.05 -1.47
N GLN A 61 -10.78 -0.57 -1.69
CA GLN A 61 -11.20 -1.88 -1.22
C GLN A 61 -10.43 -3.00 -1.93
N ALA A 62 -10.22 -2.88 -3.24
CA ALA A 62 -9.36 -3.77 -4.03
C ALA A 62 -7.89 -3.70 -3.59
N ASN A 63 -7.40 -2.50 -3.26
CA ASN A 63 -6.05 -2.26 -2.77
C ASN A 63 -5.87 -2.60 -1.27
N GLY A 64 -6.31 -3.78 -0.84
CA GLY A 64 -6.06 -4.27 0.52
C GLY A 64 -6.91 -3.59 1.61
N LEU A 65 -8.22 -3.51 1.39
CA LEU A 65 -9.21 -3.08 2.40
C LEU A 65 -9.04 -1.65 2.94
N GLY A 66 -8.45 -0.74 2.18
CA GLY A 66 -8.31 0.67 2.58
C GLY A 66 -6.99 1.04 3.27
N GLY A 67 -5.98 0.17 3.24
CA GLY A 67 -4.62 0.57 3.63
C GLY A 67 -4.05 1.66 2.71
N LEU A 68 -3.05 2.39 3.18
CA LEU A 68 -2.42 3.48 2.42
C LEU A 68 -1.71 2.90 1.17
N PRO A 69 -2.10 3.28 -0.06
CA PRO A 69 -1.42 2.84 -1.27
C PRO A 69 -0.04 3.48 -1.36
N LEU A 70 1.01 2.66 -1.37
CA LEU A 70 2.39 3.09 -1.54
C LEU A 70 2.98 2.37 -2.75
N VAL A 71 2.94 3.03 -3.91
CA VAL A 71 3.33 2.44 -5.21
C VAL A 71 4.51 3.19 -5.79
N GLY A 72 5.67 2.54 -5.91
CA GLY A 72 6.84 3.17 -6.51
C GLY A 72 8.13 2.38 -6.37
N ASP A 73 9.26 3.06 -6.60
CA ASP A 73 10.58 2.49 -6.39
C ASP A 73 11.02 2.55 -4.92
N ALA A 74 12.13 1.89 -4.60
CA ALA A 74 12.63 1.78 -3.24
C ALA A 74 12.94 3.14 -2.59
N ASP A 75 13.35 4.15 -3.37
CA ASP A 75 13.62 5.49 -2.86
C ASP A 75 12.31 6.21 -2.50
N PHE A 76 11.30 6.13 -3.38
CA PHE A 76 9.98 6.66 -3.08
C PHE A 76 9.36 5.99 -1.85
N ILE A 77 9.38 4.66 -1.79
CA ILE A 77 8.80 3.93 -0.67
C ILE A 77 9.51 4.28 0.65
N ALA A 78 10.84 4.37 0.65
CA ALA A 78 11.58 4.80 1.85
C ALA A 78 11.23 6.24 2.26
N ALA A 79 11.07 7.16 1.31
CA ALA A 79 10.68 8.53 1.57
C ALA A 79 9.26 8.63 2.16
N GLU A 80 8.28 7.89 1.62
CA GLU A 80 6.92 7.89 2.16
C GLU A 80 6.84 7.30 3.57
N LEU A 81 7.59 6.23 3.84
CA LEU A 81 7.70 5.69 5.19
C LEU A 81 8.35 6.69 6.17
N ALA A 82 9.31 7.48 5.69
CA ALA A 82 9.88 8.58 6.47
C ALA A 82 8.86 9.70 6.74
N ASN A 83 8.05 10.04 5.74
CA ASN A 83 6.96 11.02 5.88
C ASN A 83 5.94 10.56 6.93
N LEU A 84 5.59 9.27 6.95
CA LEU A 84 4.71 8.71 7.98
C LEU A 84 5.32 8.83 9.38
N SER A 85 6.61 8.51 9.54
CA SER A 85 7.28 8.68 10.83
C SER A 85 7.30 10.15 11.27
N ALA A 86 7.62 11.07 10.35
CA ALA A 86 7.58 12.51 10.61
C ALA A 86 6.18 13.04 10.96
N ALA A 87 5.13 12.40 10.43
CA ALA A 87 3.73 12.70 10.78
C ALA A 87 3.31 12.17 12.16
N GLY A 88 4.19 11.45 12.88
CA GLY A 88 3.95 10.97 14.24
C GLY A 88 3.46 9.52 14.33
N PHE A 89 3.55 8.73 13.26
CA PHE A 89 3.29 7.29 13.33
C PHE A 89 4.50 6.56 13.93
N ASP A 90 4.26 5.75 14.96
CA ASP A 90 5.29 4.93 15.63
C ASP A 90 5.61 3.65 14.85
N GLY A 91 4.74 3.24 13.93
CA GLY A 91 4.99 2.10 13.06
C GLY A 91 3.91 1.86 12.01
N ILE A 92 4.21 0.89 11.14
CA ILE A 92 3.34 0.51 10.03
C ILE A 92 3.32 -1.02 9.87
N ALA A 93 2.13 -1.58 9.67
CA ALA A 93 1.97 -2.93 9.14
C ALA A 93 1.96 -2.86 7.61
N VAL A 94 2.83 -3.64 6.98
CA VAL A 94 3.01 -3.64 5.51
C VAL A 94 2.36 -4.87 4.91
N SER A 95 1.51 -4.66 3.92
CA SER A 95 1.03 -5.68 3.00
C SER A 95 1.77 -5.55 1.66
N LEU A 96 2.10 -6.70 1.07
CA LEU A 96 2.69 -6.82 -0.27
C LEU A 96 1.72 -7.62 -1.15
N VAL A 97 1.78 -7.46 -2.47
CA VAL A 97 0.86 -8.18 -3.38
C VAL A 97 1.23 -9.67 -3.38
N ASN A 98 2.50 -9.97 -3.64
CA ASN A 98 3.08 -11.29 -3.46
C ASN A 98 4.23 -11.23 -2.45
N TYR A 99 3.89 -11.50 -1.19
CA TYR A 99 4.84 -11.44 -0.07
C TYR A 99 6.10 -12.30 -0.28
N ALA A 100 5.96 -13.51 -0.85
CA ALA A 100 7.09 -14.42 -1.00
C ALA A 100 8.14 -13.88 -1.97
N ASP A 101 7.69 -13.26 -3.07
CA ASP A 101 8.57 -12.77 -4.12
C ASP A 101 9.06 -11.34 -3.85
N GLU A 102 8.21 -10.50 -3.23
CA GLU A 102 8.49 -9.07 -3.05
C GLU A 102 9.25 -8.76 -1.76
N LEU A 103 9.05 -9.54 -0.69
CA LEU A 103 9.71 -9.27 0.59
C LEU A 103 11.24 -9.26 0.49
N PRO A 104 11.90 -10.22 -0.20
CA PRO A 104 13.36 -10.20 -0.33
C PRO A 104 13.87 -8.90 -0.97
N TYR A 105 13.21 -8.44 -2.03
CA TYR A 105 13.56 -7.19 -2.71
C TYR A 105 13.32 -5.97 -1.81
N PHE A 106 12.13 -5.87 -1.21
CA PHE A 106 11.81 -4.80 -0.27
C PHE A 106 12.80 -4.75 0.91
N ALA A 107 13.14 -5.91 1.46
CA ALA A 107 14.09 -6.01 2.56
C ALA A 107 15.50 -5.57 2.17
N ALA A 108 15.96 -5.96 0.98
CA ALA A 108 17.28 -5.61 0.47
C ALA A 108 17.39 -4.12 0.13
N GLU A 109 16.34 -3.52 -0.44
CA GLU A 109 16.41 -2.14 -0.92
C GLU A 109 15.87 -1.13 0.08
N VAL A 110 14.69 -1.34 0.65
CA VAL A 110 14.03 -0.31 1.47
C VAL A 110 14.59 -0.27 2.90
N LEU A 111 14.81 -1.42 3.55
CA LEU A 111 15.23 -1.42 4.97
C LEU A 111 16.59 -0.75 5.22
N PRO A 112 17.63 -0.92 4.37
CA PRO A 112 18.88 -0.18 4.54
C PRO A 112 18.71 1.33 4.36
N ARG A 113 17.80 1.77 3.47
CA ARG A 113 17.47 3.19 3.29
C ARG A 113 16.85 3.77 4.57
N LEU A 114 15.86 3.08 5.15
CA LEU A 114 15.27 3.47 6.44
C LEU A 114 16.31 3.52 7.57
N SER A 115 17.25 2.57 7.58
CA SER A 115 18.33 2.56 8.57
C SER A 115 19.27 3.76 8.42
N ARG A 116 19.57 4.19 7.19
CA ARG A 116 20.35 5.43 6.94
C ARG A 116 19.61 6.69 7.38
N LEU A 117 18.28 6.69 7.31
CA LEU A 117 17.41 7.77 7.80
C LEU A 117 17.22 7.75 9.33
N GLY A 118 17.79 6.77 10.04
CA GLY A 118 17.64 6.64 11.50
C GLY A 118 16.28 6.11 11.95
N LEU A 119 15.44 5.64 11.01
CA LEU A 119 14.09 5.12 11.29
C LEU A 119 14.07 3.65 11.68
N ARG A 120 15.22 2.98 11.60
CA ARG A 120 15.38 1.58 11.97
C ARG A 120 16.75 1.35 12.57
N GLU A 121 16.82 0.53 13.60
CA GLU A 121 18.09 0.08 14.15
C GLU A 121 18.86 -0.71 13.09
N LYS A 122 20.16 -0.44 12.98
CA LYS A 122 21.04 -1.28 12.16
C LYS A 122 21.06 -2.67 12.80
N ARG A 123 20.76 -3.71 12.02
CA ARG A 123 21.02 -5.08 12.47
C ARG A 123 22.53 -5.22 12.68
N CYS A 124 22.93 -5.46 13.92
CA CYS A 124 24.28 -5.86 14.31
C CYS A 124 24.63 -7.22 13.72
#